data_AF-A0A2E7TXN7-F1
#
_entry.id   AF-A0A2E7TXN7-F1
#
_cell.length_a   1.000
_cell.length_b   1.000
_cell.length_c   1.000
_cell.angle_alpha   90.00
_cell.angle_beta   90.00
_cell.angle_gamma   90.00
#
_symmetry.space_group_name_H-M   'P 1'
#
loop_
_entity.id
_entity.type
_entity.pdbx_description
1 polymer ?
#
loop_
_entity_poly.entity_id
_entity_poly.type
_entity_poly.pdbx_seq_one_letter_code
_entity_poly.pdbx_strand_id
1 'polypeptide(L)'
;MKRLYEPWFRAWLILAPIVGLASYYLMRNAWRRIRDIMQGNAGSVWDAPSVPDVAEPHSFVLYAIAATLLFTVFWAGVSKLYVNSQSSDHTNP
;
A
#
# COMPACT_ATOMS: atom_id res chain seq x y z
N MET A 1 8.33 31.37 -0.77
CA MET A 1 8.14 30.25 0.20
C MET A 1 9.23 29.20 -0.03
N LYS A 2 10.12 28.95 0.94
CA LYS A 2 11.13 27.89 0.82
C LYS A 2 10.44 26.51 0.79
N ARG A 3 10.74 25.66 -0.19
CA ARG A 3 10.27 24.27 -0.20
C ARG A 3 10.97 23.50 0.93
N LEU A 4 10.27 23.28 2.03
CA LEU A 4 10.77 22.56 3.23
C LEU A 4 11.09 21.07 3.01
N TYR A 5 10.66 20.48 1.90
CA TYR A 5 10.77 19.05 1.63
C TYR A 5 11.06 18.81 0.16
N GLU A 6 11.93 17.84 -0.14
CA GLU A 6 12.22 17.39 -1.51
C GLU A 6 10.95 16.80 -2.16
N PRO A 7 10.73 17.01 -3.48
CA PRO A 7 9.49 16.58 -4.15
C PRO A 7 9.18 15.09 -3.99
N TRP A 8 10.18 14.22 -4.04
CA TRP A 8 10.01 12.78 -3.88
C TRP A 8 9.54 12.40 -2.47
N PHE A 9 10.03 13.10 -1.44
CA PHE A 9 9.64 12.86 -0.06
C PHE A 9 8.20 13.32 0.21
N ARG A 10 7.79 14.44 -0.40
CA ARG A 10 6.38 14.90 -0.34
C ARG A 10 5.41 13.87 -0.91
N ALA A 11 5.76 13.28 -2.06
CA ALA A 11 4.96 12.24 -2.67
C ALA A 11 4.95 10.96 -1.81
N TRP A 12 6.10 10.59 -1.23
CA TRP A 12 6.18 9.46 -0.29
C TRP A 12 5.24 9.62 0.92
N LEU A 13 5.18 10.81 1.52
CA LEU A 13 4.32 11.10 2.68
C LEU A 13 2.82 10.85 2.40
N ILE A 14 2.40 10.95 1.14
CA ILE A 14 1.01 10.68 0.73
C ILE A 14 0.85 9.20 0.35
N LEU A 15 1.79 8.66 -0.44
CA LEU A 15 1.67 7.32 -0.99
C LEU A 15 1.87 6.22 0.06
N ALA A 16 2.83 6.38 0.98
CA ALA A 16 3.13 5.33 1.97
C ALA A 16 1.94 5.02 2.90
N PRO A 17 1.22 6.01 3.46
CA PRO A 17 -0.02 5.75 4.21
C PRO A 17 -1.12 5.10 3.36
N ILE A 18 -1.28 5.54 2.11
CA ILE A 18 -2.27 4.96 1.19
C ILE A 18 -1.95 3.48 0.95
N VAL A 19 -0.70 3.13 0.67
CA VAL A 19 -0.27 1.74 0.44
C VAL A 19 -0.49 0.89 1.70
N GLY A 20 -0.16 1.42 2.88
CA GLY A 20 -0.36 0.69 4.14
C GLY A 20 -1.83 0.41 4.42
N LEU A 21 -2.68 1.44 4.36
CA LEU A 21 -4.13 1.31 4.57
C LEU A 21 -4.77 0.41 3.50
N ALA A 22 -4.43 0.60 2.22
CA ALA A 22 -4.95 -0.24 1.14
C ALA A 22 -4.55 -1.71 1.35
N SER A 23 -3.30 -1.98 1.75
CA SER A 23 -2.83 -3.34 2.03
C SER A 23 -3.56 -3.98 3.21
N TYR A 24 -3.81 -3.21 4.28
CA TYR A 24 -4.61 -3.66 5.42
C TYR A 24 -6.01 -4.08 4.99
N TYR A 25 -6.75 -3.18 4.31
CA TYR A 25 -8.11 -3.45 3.89
C TYR A 25 -8.20 -4.56 2.85
N LEU A 26 -7.22 -4.67 1.95
CA LEU A 26 -7.15 -5.74 0.97
C LEU A 26 -6.99 -7.10 1.67
N MET A 27 -6.07 -7.21 2.63
CA MET A 27 -5.87 -8.44 3.41
C MET A 27 -7.12 -8.79 4.24
N ARG A 28 -7.68 -7.81 4.93
CA ARG A 28 -8.91 -7.96 5.73
C ARG A 28 -10.07 -8.47 4.88
N ASN A 29 -10.30 -7.86 3.71
CA ASN A 29 -11.40 -8.24 2.84
C ASN A 29 -11.18 -9.62 2.21
N ALA A 30 -9.94 -9.92 1.78
CA ALA A 30 -9.59 -11.23 1.26
C ALA A 30 -9.82 -12.34 2.30
N TRP A 31 -9.40 -12.11 3.54
CA TRP A 31 -9.58 -13.07 4.63
C TRP A 31 -11.06 -13.33 4.93
N ARG A 32 -11.88 -12.28 5.04
CA ARG A 32 -13.34 -12.42 5.26
C ARG A 32 -13.99 -13.26 4.18
N ARG A 33 -13.61 -13.00 2.92
CA ARG A 33 -14.14 -13.72 1.78
C ARG A 33 -13.71 -15.20 1.74
N ILE A 34 -12.45 -15.50 2.06
CA ILE A 34 -11.97 -16.88 2.19
C ILE A 34 -12.74 -17.61 3.29
N ARG A 35 -12.99 -16.94 4.41
CA ARG A 35 -13.77 -17.50 5.52
C ARG A 35 -15.20 -17.82 5.09
N ASP A 36 -15.90 -16.89 4.43
CA ASP A 36 -17.26 -17.12 3.94
C ASP A 36 -17.31 -18.34 3.00
N ILE A 37 -16.30 -18.49 2.12
CA ILE A 37 -16.16 -19.67 1.26
C ILE A 37 -15.97 -20.95 2.07
N MET A 38 -15.07 -20.95 3.06
CA MET A 38 -14.83 -22.12 3.90
C MET A 38 -16.04 -22.52 4.74
N GLN A 39 -16.91 -21.57 5.09
CA GLN A 39 -18.12 -21.82 5.89
C GLN A 39 -19.34 -22.18 5.03
N GLY A 40 -19.20 -22.27 3.71
CA GLY A 40 -20.32 -22.54 2.81
C GLY A 40 -21.28 -21.36 2.62
N ASN A 41 -20.90 -20.18 3.10
CA ASN A 41 -21.67 -18.94 3.01
C ASN A 41 -21.29 -18.10 1.78
N ALA A 42 -20.56 -18.68 0.82
CA ALA A 42 -20.11 -17.98 -0.39
C ALA A 42 -21.28 -17.54 -1.26
N GLY A 43 -21.63 -16.25 -1.16
CA GLY A 43 -22.49 -15.55 -2.10
C GLY A 43 -21.75 -15.08 -3.36
N SER A 44 -22.28 -14.06 -4.01
CA SER A 44 -21.67 -13.42 -5.19
C SER A 44 -20.30 -12.83 -4.86
N VAL A 45 -19.44 -12.72 -5.88
CA VAL A 45 -18.14 -12.03 -5.82
C VAL A 45 -18.28 -10.55 -5.43
N TRP A 46 -19.44 -9.98 -5.74
CA TRP A 46 -19.77 -8.56 -5.51
C TRP A 46 -20.50 -8.33 -4.20
N ASP A 47 -20.91 -9.40 -3.50
CA ASP A 47 -21.57 -9.27 -2.21
C ASP A 47 -20.56 -8.86 -1.15
N ALA A 48 -21.01 -8.01 -0.23
CA ALA A 48 -20.19 -7.63 0.91
C ALA A 48 -19.93 -8.89 1.78
N PRO A 49 -18.66 -9.21 2.09
CA PRO A 49 -18.33 -10.32 2.98
C PRO A 49 -19.01 -10.13 4.34
N SER A 50 -19.43 -11.22 4.96
CA SER A 50 -20.04 -11.16 6.29
C SER A 50 -19.05 -10.57 7.29
N VAL A 51 -19.56 -9.83 8.29
CA VAL A 51 -18.72 -9.37 9.41
C VAL A 51 -18.60 -10.56 10.36
N PRO A 52 -17.40 -11.14 10.53
CA PRO A 52 -17.25 -12.31 11.38
C PRO A 52 -17.33 -11.91 12.86
N ASP A 53 -17.92 -12.78 13.68
CA ASP A 53 -17.96 -12.63 15.16
C ASP A 53 -16.58 -12.82 15.84
N VAL A 54 -15.54 -13.12 15.05
CA VAL A 54 -14.18 -13.36 15.55
C VAL A 54 -13.32 -12.14 15.27
N ALA A 55 -12.49 -11.78 16.24
CA ALA A 55 -11.54 -10.68 16.13
C ALA A 55 -10.63 -10.82 14.90
N GLU A 56 -10.30 -9.69 14.29
CA GLU A 56 -9.39 -9.63 13.14
C GLU A 56 -7.96 -10.02 13.57
N PRO A 57 -7.29 -10.92 12.82
CA PRO A 57 -5.91 -11.26 13.10
C PRO A 57 -4.98 -10.04 13.11
N HIS A 58 -4.18 -9.90 14.18
CA HIS A 58 -3.15 -8.85 14.27
C HIS A 58 -2.10 -8.94 13.16
N SER A 59 -1.96 -10.10 12.51
CA SER A 59 -1.06 -10.30 11.36
C SER A 59 -1.39 -9.39 10.17
N PHE A 60 -2.61 -8.85 10.07
CA PHE A 60 -2.96 -7.91 9.00
C PHE A 60 -2.25 -6.57 9.15
N VAL A 61 -2.04 -6.12 10.39
CA VAL A 61 -1.26 -4.92 10.68
C VAL A 61 0.21 -5.15 10.30
N LEU A 62 0.76 -6.32 10.64
CA LEU A 62 2.13 -6.69 10.25
C LEU A 62 2.28 -6.76 8.73
N TYR A 63 1.30 -7.32 8.03
CA TYR A 63 1.27 -7.34 6.57
C TYR A 63 1.27 -5.93 5.98
N ALA A 64 0.43 -5.04 6.50
CA ALA A 64 0.37 -3.64 6.06
C ALA A 64 1.71 -2.92 6.27
N ILE A 65 2.35 -3.11 7.44
CA ILE A 65 3.67 -2.56 7.73
C ILE A 65 4.71 -3.10 6.74
N ALA A 66 4.74 -4.42 6.52
CA ALA A 66 5.67 -5.05 5.58
C ALA A 66 5.47 -4.53 4.14
N ALA A 67 4.22 -4.38 3.69
CA ALA A 67 3.89 -3.83 2.38
C ALA A 67 4.35 -2.37 2.25
N THR A 68 4.13 -1.53 3.28
CA THR A 68 4.62 -0.14 3.29
C THR A 68 6.15 -0.07 3.28
N LEU A 69 6.84 -0.99 3.96
CA LEU A 69 8.31 -1.05 3.93
C LEU A 69 8.83 -1.43 2.53
N LEU A 70 8.26 -2.47 1.91
CA LEU A 70 8.59 -2.86 0.53
C LEU A 70 8.33 -1.72 -0.45
N PHE A 71 7.19 -1.06 -0.34
CA PHE A 71 6.87 0.13 -1.14
C PHE A 71 7.87 1.26 -0.90
N THR A 72 8.29 1.48 0.34
CA THR A 72 9.25 2.56 0.65
C THR A 72 10.62 2.30 0.01
N VAL A 73 11.10 1.05 0.05
CA VAL A 73 12.34 0.65 -0.63
C VAL A 73 12.20 0.85 -2.14
N PHE A 74 11.10 0.39 -2.72
CA PHE A 74 10.81 0.58 -4.15
C PHE A 74 10.76 2.06 -4.53
N TRP A 75 10.03 2.87 -3.76
CA TRP A 75 9.86 4.31 -3.98
C TRP A 75 11.20 5.05 -3.94
N ALA A 76 12.06 4.72 -2.98
CA ALA A 76 13.41 5.28 -2.89
C ALA A 76 14.28 4.95 -4.12
N GLY A 77 14.12 3.74 -4.68
CA GLY A 77 14.78 3.36 -5.93
C GLY A 77 14.29 4.19 -7.12
N VAL A 78 12.97 4.31 -7.28
CA VAL A 78 12.34 5.08 -8.37
C VAL A 78 12.68 6.57 -8.26
N SER A 79 12.61 7.14 -7.05
CA SER A 79 12.90 8.55 -6.84
C SER A 79 14.34 8.89 -7.20
N LYS A 80 15.30 8.04 -6.81
CA LYS A 80 16.71 8.22 -7.15
C LYS A 80 16.94 8.15 -8.66
N LEU A 81 16.31 7.19 -9.33
CA LEU A 81 16.40 7.06 -10.79
C LEU A 81 15.84 8.30 -11.50
N TYR A 82 14.70 8.80 -11.03
CA TYR A 82 14.03 9.99 -11.59
C TYR A 82 14.86 11.28 -11.40
N VAL A 83 15.49 11.47 -10.24
CA VAL A 83 16.38 12.61 -10.01
C VAL A 83 17.61 12.53 -10.92
N ASN A 84 18.18 11.33 -11.09
CA ASN A 84 19.32 11.13 -11.98
C ASN A 84 18.95 11.40 -13.44
N SER A 85 17.76 10.98 -13.92
CA SER A 85 17.34 11.22 -15.29
C SER A 85 17.13 12.71 -15.61
N GLN A 86 16.62 13.49 -14.65
CA GLN A 86 16.49 14.94 -14.84
C GLN A 86 17.84 15.66 -14.94
N SER A 87 18.88 15.13 -14.28
CA SER A 87 20.22 15.70 -14.32
C SER A 87 20.88 15.49 -15.68
N SER A 88 20.66 14.34 -16.31
CA SER A 88 21.17 14.02 -17.65
C SER A 88 20.60 14.92 -18.75
N ASP A 89 19.30 15.28 -18.66
CA ASP A 89 18.62 16.16 -19.63
C ASP A 89 19.13 17.60 -19.59
N HIS A 90 19.71 18.07 -18.46
CA HIS A 90 20.28 19.42 -18.35
C HIS A 90 21.70 19.56 -18.93
N THR A 91 22.36 18.44 -19.27
CA THR A 91 23.75 18.42 -19.75
C THR A 91 23.91 18.27 -21.27
N ASN A 92 22.83 18.10 -22.02
CA ASN A 92 22.85 18.20 -23.48
C ASN A 92 22.23 19.53 -23.93
N PRO A 93 23.05 20.55 -24.25
CA PRO A 93 22.60 21.75 -24.95
C PRO A 93 22.23 21.46 -26.42
#